data_AF-A0A1B0GSW7-F1
#
_entry.id   AF-A0A1B0GSW7-F1
#
_cell.length_a   1.000
_cell.length_b   1.000
_cell.length_c   1.000
_cell.angle_alpha   90.00
_cell.angle_beta   90.00
_cell.angle_gamma   90.00
#
_symmetry.space_group_name_H-M   'P 1'
#
loop_
_entity.id
_entity.type
_entity.pdbx_description
1 polymer ?
#
loop_
_entity_poly.entity_id
_entity_poly.type
_entity_poly.pdbx_seq_one_letter_code
_entity_poly.pdbx_strand_id
1 'polypeptide(L)'
;MLRARGPGPGALLLRAALGLGRRGRSWQRPQGQDTGVQVHNSLTGRKEPLIVARSDAVSWYSCGPTVYDHAHLGHACSYVRFDIIRRILTRVFGCNVVMAMSITDVDDKIIKRANEMNVTPASLASLFEEEFKQDMAALKVLPPTVYLRVTENIPQIIAFIEGIIAHGHAYSTATGSVYFDLHARGDKYGKLVNTVPSATAEPGSVDTPALLCLLAWRRQSCSPTG
;
A
#
# COMPACT_ATOMS: atom_id res chain seq x y z
N MET A 1 0.05 -22.32 -41.47
CA MET A 1 1.28 -21.52 -41.61
C MET A 1 0.89 -20.05 -41.74
N LEU A 2 1.01 -19.26 -40.67
CA LEU A 2 0.86 -17.79 -40.71
C LEU A 2 1.98 -17.21 -39.85
N ARG A 3 3.03 -16.68 -40.49
CA ARG A 3 4.14 -15.98 -39.83
C ARG A 3 3.72 -14.54 -39.55
N ALA A 4 3.63 -14.16 -38.28
CA ALA A 4 3.57 -12.75 -37.89
C ALA A 4 4.94 -12.09 -38.12
N ARG A 5 4.97 -11.00 -38.89
CA ARG A 5 6.17 -10.16 -39.08
C ARG A 5 6.52 -9.47 -37.76
N GLY A 6 7.74 -9.67 -37.28
CA GLY A 6 8.28 -8.96 -36.11
C GLY A 6 8.42 -7.45 -36.38
N PRO A 7 8.44 -6.62 -35.33
CA PRO A 7 8.54 -5.18 -35.48
C PRO A 7 9.91 -4.80 -36.09
N GLY A 8 9.89 -3.88 -37.04
CA GLY A 8 11.08 -3.42 -37.75
C GLY A 8 12.07 -2.66 -36.85
N PRO A 9 13.36 -2.59 -37.25
CA PRO A 9 14.45 -2.04 -36.44
C PRO A 9 14.27 -0.57 -36.02
N GLY A 10 13.41 0.20 -36.68
CA GLY A 10 13.13 1.60 -36.36
C GLY A 10 12.36 1.82 -35.04
N ALA A 11 11.53 0.86 -34.60
CA ALA A 11 10.73 1.01 -33.38
C ALA A 11 11.56 0.90 -32.09
N LEU A 12 12.70 0.20 -32.14
CA LEU A 12 13.62 0.06 -31.01
C LEU A 12 14.44 1.34 -30.78
N LEU A 13 14.83 2.02 -31.86
CA LEU A 13 15.67 3.22 -31.83
C LEU A 13 14.93 4.44 -31.26
N LEU A 14 13.61 4.57 -31.51
CA LEU A 14 12.82 5.69 -30.99
C LEU A 14 12.64 5.64 -29.46
N ARG A 15 12.66 4.46 -28.85
CA ARG A 15 12.59 4.29 -27.38
C ARG A 15 13.89 4.69 -26.67
N ALA A 16 15.04 4.54 -27.34
CA ALA A 16 16.34 4.91 -26.79
C ALA A 16 16.54 6.44 -26.75
N ALA A 17 16.02 7.17 -27.74
CA ALA A 17 16.19 8.62 -27.86
C ALA A 17 15.36 9.44 -26.84
N LEU A 18 14.27 8.88 -26.30
CA LEU A 18 13.38 9.56 -25.36
C LEU A 18 13.78 9.40 -23.87
N GLY A 19 14.91 8.75 -23.56
CA GLY A 19 15.31 8.51 -22.17
C GLY A 19 14.32 7.65 -21.36
N LEU A 20 13.28 7.09 -21.99
CA LEU A 20 12.27 6.19 -21.43
C LEU A 20 12.81 4.76 -21.25
N GLY A 21 14.10 4.65 -20.92
CA GLY A 21 14.71 3.39 -20.49
C GLY A 21 14.18 3.05 -19.10
N ARG A 22 13.41 1.96 -19.00
CA ARG A 22 13.13 1.31 -17.71
C ARG A 22 14.46 1.13 -17.00
N ARG A 23 14.68 1.85 -15.89
CA ARG A 23 15.75 1.51 -14.92
C ARG A 23 15.36 0.21 -14.22
N GLY A 24 15.29 -0.88 -14.98
CA GLY A 24 14.90 -2.19 -14.50
C GLY A 24 16.03 -2.74 -13.63
N ARG A 25 15.93 -2.56 -12.32
CA ARG A 25 16.78 -3.28 -11.39
C ARG A 25 16.56 -4.79 -11.58
N SER A 26 17.62 -5.57 -11.44
CA SER A 26 17.55 -7.03 -11.48
C SER A 26 16.85 -7.53 -10.22
N TRP A 27 15.76 -8.27 -10.38
CA TRP A 27 15.18 -9.03 -9.28
C TRP A 27 16.23 -10.02 -8.77
N GLN A 28 16.47 -10.01 -7.47
CA GLN A 28 17.30 -10.99 -6.80
C GLN A 28 16.36 -12.07 -6.25
N ARG A 29 16.55 -13.31 -6.71
CA ARG A 29 15.76 -14.44 -6.24
C ARG A 29 15.98 -14.59 -4.73
N PRO A 30 14.93 -14.48 -3.90
CA PRO A 30 15.08 -14.69 -2.46
C PRO A 30 15.35 -16.17 -2.18
N GLN A 31 15.91 -16.46 -1.00
CA GLN A 31 16.05 -17.83 -0.52
C GLN A 31 14.68 -18.39 -0.15
N GLY A 32 14.44 -19.67 -0.47
CA GLY A 32 13.18 -20.33 -0.15
C GLY A 32 12.80 -21.38 -1.19
N GLN A 33 11.56 -21.85 -1.08
CA GLN A 33 10.99 -22.88 -1.94
C GLN A 33 10.22 -22.25 -3.10
N ASP A 34 10.42 -22.79 -4.30
CA ASP A 34 9.64 -22.43 -5.49
C ASP A 34 8.25 -23.08 -5.44
N THR A 35 7.20 -22.28 -5.55
CA THR A 35 5.82 -22.79 -5.54
C THR A 35 5.36 -23.29 -6.91
N GLY A 36 6.15 -23.08 -7.97
CA GLY A 36 5.75 -23.33 -9.36
C GLY A 36 4.79 -22.29 -9.93
N VAL A 37 4.38 -21.30 -9.14
CA VAL A 37 3.54 -20.18 -9.55
C VAL A 37 4.41 -19.04 -10.08
N GLN A 38 4.01 -18.44 -11.20
CA GLN A 38 4.61 -17.20 -11.68
C GLN A 38 3.70 -16.01 -11.41
N VAL A 39 4.26 -14.95 -10.81
CA VAL A 39 3.58 -13.70 -10.48
C VAL A 39 4.16 -12.53 -11.26
N HIS A 40 3.33 -11.56 -11.61
CA HIS A 40 3.82 -10.32 -12.21
C HIS A 40 4.43 -9.43 -11.12
N ASN A 41 5.73 -9.14 -11.22
CA ASN A 41 6.41 -8.25 -10.31
C ASN A 41 6.44 -6.83 -10.86
N SER A 42 5.72 -5.91 -10.22
CA SER A 42 5.67 -4.49 -10.63
C SER A 42 7.04 -3.80 -10.55
N LEU A 43 7.96 -4.25 -9.69
CA LEU A 43 9.32 -3.70 -9.58
C LEU A 43 10.15 -3.93 -10.86
N THR A 44 9.99 -5.09 -11.49
CA THR A 44 10.74 -5.46 -12.70
C THR A 44 9.90 -5.40 -13.97
N GLY A 45 8.58 -5.34 -13.83
CA GLY A 45 7.61 -5.38 -14.91
C GLY A 45 7.64 -6.71 -15.69
N ARG A 46 8.03 -7.81 -15.04
CA ARG A 46 8.15 -9.16 -15.63
C ARG A 46 7.42 -10.20 -14.77
N LYS A 47 7.18 -11.38 -15.34
CA LYS A 47 6.74 -12.55 -14.58
C LYS A 47 7.95 -13.21 -13.92
N GLU A 48 7.85 -13.47 -12.64
CA GLU A 48 8.91 -14.06 -11.80
C GLU A 48 8.31 -15.15 -10.91
N PRO A 49 9.08 -16.17 -10.52
CA PRO A 49 8.55 -17.25 -9.69
C PRO A 49 8.24 -16.75 -8.28
N LEU A 50 7.13 -17.25 -7.71
CA LEU A 50 6.75 -17.00 -6.33
C LEU A 50 7.55 -17.94 -5.43
N ILE A 51 8.52 -17.37 -4.71
CA ILE A 51 9.38 -18.08 -3.77
C ILE A 51 8.92 -17.79 -2.34
N VAL A 52 8.69 -18.83 -1.55
CA VAL A 52 8.23 -18.74 -0.16
C VAL A 52 9.32 -19.13 0.83
N ALA A 53 9.39 -18.43 1.96
CA ALA A 53 10.49 -18.59 2.92
C ALA A 53 10.42 -19.90 3.74
N ARG A 54 9.23 -20.44 4.00
CA ARG A 54 9.01 -21.61 4.86
C ARG A 54 7.84 -22.46 4.35
N SER A 55 7.99 -23.79 4.35
CA SER A 55 6.92 -24.81 4.29
C SER A 55 5.64 -24.35 3.58
N ASP A 56 5.70 -24.14 2.26
CA ASP A 56 4.58 -23.69 1.39
C ASP A 56 3.74 -22.47 1.86
N ALA A 57 4.19 -21.77 2.91
CA ALA A 57 3.45 -20.70 3.55
C ALA A 57 3.68 -19.39 2.82
N VAL A 58 2.63 -18.88 2.18
CA VAL A 58 2.62 -17.59 1.50
C VAL A 58 2.13 -16.53 2.48
N SER A 59 3.05 -15.67 2.94
CA SER A 59 2.68 -14.45 3.66
C SER A 59 2.21 -13.38 2.68
N TRP A 60 0.98 -12.91 2.84
CA TRP A 60 0.34 -11.95 1.96
C TRP A 60 -0.16 -10.74 2.76
N TYR A 61 0.26 -9.53 2.39
CA TYR A 61 -0.36 -8.29 2.86
C TYR A 61 -1.25 -7.64 1.78
N SER A 62 -2.45 -7.20 2.17
CA SER A 62 -3.34 -6.39 1.31
C SER A 62 -3.76 -5.13 2.04
N CYS A 63 -3.77 -4.00 1.33
CA CYS A 63 -4.47 -2.82 1.82
C CYS A 63 -5.97 -3.14 1.92
N GLY A 64 -6.60 -2.79 3.04
CA GLY A 64 -8.06 -2.77 3.18
C GLY A 64 -8.63 -1.35 3.08
N PRO A 65 -9.92 -1.16 3.40
CA PRO A 65 -10.62 0.10 3.20
C PRO A 65 -10.22 1.18 4.22
N THR A 66 -10.48 2.43 3.85
CA THR A 66 -10.70 3.52 4.81
C THR A 66 -12.18 3.54 5.16
N VAL A 67 -12.51 3.28 6.42
CA VAL A 67 -13.89 3.01 6.87
C VAL A 67 -14.66 4.29 7.20
N TYR A 68 -14.90 5.11 6.17
CA TYR A 68 -15.66 6.36 6.29
C TYR A 68 -16.99 6.34 5.51
N ASP A 69 -17.20 5.35 4.64
CA ASP A 69 -18.38 5.22 3.78
C ASP A 69 -18.55 3.75 3.33
N HIS A 70 -19.68 3.45 2.69
CA HIS A 70 -20.01 2.14 2.15
C HIS A 70 -19.01 1.65 1.09
N ALA A 71 -18.84 0.33 0.97
CA ALA A 71 -17.97 -0.25 -0.04
C ALA A 71 -18.59 -0.17 -1.45
N HIS A 72 -17.96 0.59 -2.35
CA HIS A 72 -18.39 0.65 -3.75
C HIS A 72 -17.84 -0.53 -4.60
N LEU A 73 -18.35 -0.71 -5.81
CA LEU A 73 -17.95 -1.80 -6.72
C LEU A 73 -16.44 -1.88 -7.01
N GLY A 74 -15.71 -0.76 -7.03
CA GLY A 74 -14.24 -0.78 -7.16
C GLY A 74 -13.53 -1.56 -6.05
N HIS A 75 -14.03 -1.47 -4.80
CA HIS A 75 -13.54 -2.25 -3.68
C HIS A 75 -13.87 -3.73 -3.89
N ALA A 76 -15.13 -4.04 -4.18
CA ALA A 76 -15.60 -5.40 -4.44
C ALA A 76 -14.77 -6.10 -5.53
N CYS A 77 -14.53 -5.44 -6.67
CA CYS A 77 -13.70 -5.99 -7.75
C CYS A 77 -12.28 -6.34 -7.29
N SER A 78 -11.68 -5.53 -6.42
CA SER A 78 -10.32 -5.75 -5.93
C SER A 78 -10.26 -6.94 -4.98
N TYR A 79 -11.15 -6.98 -3.98
CA TYR A 79 -11.15 -8.05 -2.98
C TYR A 79 -11.60 -9.39 -3.54
N VAL A 80 -12.56 -9.42 -4.48
CA VAL A 80 -12.93 -10.65 -5.20
C VAL A 80 -11.76 -11.17 -6.04
N ARG A 81 -10.99 -10.31 -6.71
CA ARG A 81 -9.80 -10.74 -7.45
C ARG A 81 -8.74 -11.36 -6.51
N PHE A 82 -8.50 -10.72 -5.36
CA PHE A 82 -7.56 -11.27 -4.38
C PHE A 82 -8.03 -12.61 -3.81
N ASP A 83 -9.34 -12.76 -3.56
CA ASP A 83 -9.93 -14.02 -3.11
C ASP A 83 -9.77 -15.14 -4.15
N ILE A 84 -10.02 -14.84 -5.44
CA ILE A 84 -9.79 -15.80 -6.53
C ILE A 84 -8.34 -16.26 -6.56
N ILE A 85 -7.38 -15.32 -6.49
CA ILE A 85 -5.95 -15.65 -6.49
C ILE A 85 -5.60 -16.49 -5.26
N ARG A 86 -6.07 -16.11 -4.06
CA ARG A 86 -5.88 -16.88 -2.83
C ARG A 86 -6.43 -18.30 -2.96
N ARG A 87 -7.62 -18.47 -3.52
CA ARG A 87 -8.23 -19.79 -3.76
C ARG A 87 -7.43 -20.63 -4.75
N ILE A 88 -6.87 -20.02 -5.80
CA ILE A 88 -5.97 -20.71 -6.74
C ILE A 88 -4.71 -21.19 -6.00
N LEU A 89 -4.04 -20.30 -5.26
CA LEU A 89 -2.82 -20.65 -4.51
C LEU A 89 -3.07 -21.79 -3.51
N THR A 90 -4.16 -21.71 -2.76
CA THR A 90 -4.51 -22.71 -1.74
C THR A 90 -5.00 -24.04 -2.31
N ARG A 91 -5.93 -24.01 -3.27
CA ARG A 91 -6.60 -25.24 -3.75
C ARG A 91 -5.92 -25.92 -4.92
N VAL A 92 -5.19 -25.17 -5.75
CA VAL A 92 -4.53 -25.71 -6.95
C VAL A 92 -3.05 -25.96 -6.69
N PHE A 93 -2.39 -25.02 -6.01
CA PHE A 93 -0.94 -25.10 -5.75
C PHE A 93 -0.60 -25.56 -4.32
N GLY A 94 -1.60 -25.85 -3.49
CA GLY A 94 -1.41 -26.37 -2.13
C GLY A 94 -0.69 -25.40 -1.18
N CYS A 95 -0.61 -24.10 -1.51
CA CYS A 95 0.07 -23.12 -0.68
C CYS A 95 -0.76 -22.76 0.55
N ASN A 96 -0.15 -22.74 1.74
CA ASN A 96 -0.79 -22.21 2.93
C ASN A 96 -0.73 -20.66 2.96
N VAL A 97 -1.82 -19.99 2.63
CA VAL A 97 -1.84 -18.51 2.56
C VAL A 97 -2.22 -17.89 3.92
N VAL A 98 -1.29 -17.17 4.52
CA VAL A 98 -1.51 -16.32 5.70
C VAL A 98 -1.67 -14.88 5.22
N MET A 99 -2.88 -14.35 5.30
CA MET A 99 -3.23 -13.04 4.77
C MET A 99 -3.48 -12.02 5.89
N ALA A 100 -2.76 -10.90 5.87
CA ALA A 100 -3.02 -9.74 6.71
C ALA A 100 -3.67 -8.63 5.87
N MET A 101 -4.72 -8.01 6.40
CA MET A 101 -5.39 -6.86 5.79
C MET A 101 -5.42 -5.68 6.75
N SER A 102 -4.94 -4.52 6.32
CA SER A 102 -5.06 -3.29 7.11
C SER A 102 -6.47 -2.71 7.04
N ILE A 103 -7.00 -2.16 8.13
CA ILE A 103 -8.20 -1.32 8.13
C ILE A 103 -7.77 0.09 8.55
N THR A 104 -8.05 1.09 7.72
CA THR A 104 -7.74 2.48 8.05
C THR A 104 -8.94 3.08 8.78
N ASP A 105 -8.91 3.02 10.11
CA ASP A 105 -9.95 3.48 11.03
C ASP A 105 -9.67 4.85 11.67
N VAL A 106 -8.58 5.50 11.25
CA VAL A 106 -8.26 6.91 11.55
C VAL A 106 -7.79 7.59 10.28
N ASP A 107 -8.52 8.62 9.84
CA ASP A 107 -8.23 9.41 8.65
C ASP A 107 -9.01 10.74 8.71
N ASP A 108 -8.51 11.78 8.04
CA ASP A 108 -9.21 13.08 7.95
C ASP A 108 -10.62 12.94 7.35
N LYS A 109 -10.82 11.99 6.41
CA LYS A 109 -12.14 11.70 5.84
C LYS A 109 -13.12 11.14 6.87
N ILE A 110 -12.63 10.32 7.80
CA ILE A 110 -13.45 9.76 8.90
C ILE A 110 -13.87 10.89 9.84
N ILE A 111 -12.92 11.76 10.24
CA ILE A 111 -13.21 12.90 11.12
C ILE A 111 -14.26 13.82 10.48
N LYS A 112 -14.06 14.18 9.21
CA LYS A 112 -15.00 15.02 8.46
C LYS A 112 -16.39 14.41 8.41
N ARG A 113 -16.49 13.13 8.03
CA ARG A 113 -17.77 12.44 7.88
C ARG A 113 -18.49 12.24 9.22
N ALA A 114 -17.75 11.93 10.28
CA ALA A 114 -18.29 11.81 11.63
C ALA A 114 -18.94 13.13 12.10
N ASN A 115 -18.29 14.27 11.82
CA ASN A 115 -18.84 15.59 12.11
C ASN A 115 -20.10 15.89 11.29
N GLU A 116 -20.12 15.57 9.98
CA GLU A 116 -21.31 15.73 9.13
C GLU A 116 -22.52 14.92 9.65
N MET A 117 -22.26 13.75 10.23
CA MET A 117 -23.29 12.84 10.74
C MET A 117 -23.59 13.02 12.23
N ASN A 118 -22.92 13.95 12.93
CA ASN A 118 -23.01 14.15 14.38
C ASN A 118 -22.79 12.86 15.20
N VAL A 119 -21.78 12.06 14.81
CA VAL A 119 -21.36 10.84 15.53
C VAL A 119 -19.86 10.90 15.84
N THR A 120 -19.38 9.99 16.68
CA THR A 120 -17.93 9.93 16.95
C THR A 120 -17.18 9.26 15.78
N PRO A 121 -15.91 9.65 15.49
CA PRO A 121 -15.09 8.96 14.48
C PRO A 121 -14.96 7.45 14.72
N ALA A 122 -14.81 7.03 15.99
CA ALA A 122 -14.69 5.62 16.34
C ALA A 122 -15.98 4.82 16.07
N SER A 123 -17.15 5.39 16.39
CA SER A 123 -18.43 4.73 16.07
C SER A 123 -18.68 4.66 14.57
N LEU A 124 -18.32 5.71 13.81
CA LEU A 124 -18.43 5.73 12.36
C LEU A 124 -17.54 4.66 11.71
N ALA A 125 -16.27 4.60 12.13
CA ALA A 125 -15.31 3.63 11.65
C ALA A 125 -15.76 2.18 11.94
N SER A 126 -16.24 1.93 13.16
CA SER A 126 -16.74 0.60 13.56
C SER A 126 -17.96 0.16 12.73
N LEU A 127 -18.88 1.09 12.46
CA LEU A 127 -20.06 0.83 11.62
C LEU A 127 -19.66 0.41 10.21
N PHE A 128 -18.85 1.22 9.52
CA PHE A 128 -18.47 0.95 8.14
C PHE A 128 -17.48 -0.22 8.01
N GLU A 129 -16.68 -0.51 9.03
CA GLU A 129 -15.88 -1.74 9.08
C GLU A 129 -16.77 -2.99 9.09
N GLU A 130 -17.82 -2.98 9.89
CA GLU A 130 -18.75 -4.10 9.99
C GLU A 130 -19.57 -4.28 8.71
N GLU A 131 -20.08 -3.19 8.13
CA GLU A 131 -20.74 -3.23 6.82
C GLU A 131 -19.81 -3.76 5.73
N PHE A 132 -18.54 -3.31 5.69
CA PHE A 132 -17.55 -3.84 4.76
C PHE A 132 -17.39 -5.35 4.90
N LYS A 133 -17.31 -5.87 6.14
CA LYS A 133 -17.21 -7.31 6.40
C LYS A 133 -18.46 -8.07 5.91
N GLN A 134 -19.63 -7.51 6.13
CA GLN A 134 -20.90 -8.08 5.66
C GLN A 134 -20.97 -8.12 4.14
N ASP A 135 -20.56 -7.04 3.46
CA ASP A 135 -20.48 -7.00 1.99
C ASP A 135 -19.51 -8.06 1.45
N MET A 136 -18.33 -8.18 2.06
CA MET A 136 -17.35 -9.20 1.66
C MET A 136 -17.89 -10.62 1.88
N ALA A 137 -18.60 -10.86 2.99
CA ALA A 137 -19.25 -12.13 3.26
C ALA A 137 -20.37 -12.44 2.24
N ALA A 138 -21.19 -11.45 1.89
CA ALA A 138 -22.23 -11.58 0.87
C ALA A 138 -21.66 -11.93 -0.51
N LEU A 139 -20.48 -11.38 -0.85
CA LEU A 139 -19.71 -11.71 -2.05
C LEU A 139 -18.92 -13.02 -1.95
N LYS A 140 -19.02 -13.74 -0.82
CA LYS A 140 -18.29 -15.00 -0.54
C LYS A 140 -16.77 -14.86 -0.58
N VAL A 141 -16.27 -13.64 -0.34
CA VAL A 141 -14.84 -13.38 -0.15
C VAL A 141 -14.42 -13.99 1.18
N LEU A 142 -13.35 -14.77 1.19
CA LEU A 142 -12.84 -15.33 2.44
C LEU A 142 -12.22 -14.20 3.29
N PRO A 143 -12.53 -14.14 4.60
CA PRO A 143 -11.88 -13.18 5.47
C PRO A 143 -10.35 -13.41 5.50
N PRO A 144 -9.54 -12.35 5.63
CA PRO A 144 -8.10 -12.47 5.85
C PRO A 144 -7.84 -13.24 7.16
N THR A 145 -6.62 -13.76 7.31
CA THR A 145 -6.21 -14.42 8.55
C THR A 145 -6.20 -13.45 9.72
N VAL A 146 -5.83 -12.19 9.46
CA VAL A 146 -5.83 -11.12 10.48
C VAL A 146 -6.25 -9.79 9.86
N TYR A 147 -7.11 -9.06 10.57
CA TYR A 147 -7.36 -7.64 10.34
C TYR A 147 -6.45 -6.82 11.25
N LEU A 148 -5.82 -5.78 10.69
CA LEU A 148 -4.91 -4.89 11.40
C LEU A 148 -5.46 -3.47 11.35
N ARG A 149 -6.12 -3.03 12.43
CA ARG A 149 -6.59 -1.64 12.53
C ARG A 149 -5.44 -0.69 12.82
N VAL A 150 -5.51 0.53 12.31
CA VAL A 150 -4.47 1.54 12.58
C VAL A 150 -4.46 1.90 14.06
N THR A 151 -5.63 2.11 14.69
CA THR A 151 -5.74 2.42 16.12
C THR A 151 -5.05 1.39 17.03
N GLU A 152 -5.19 0.11 16.69
CA GLU A 152 -4.63 -1.02 17.46
C GLU A 152 -3.11 -1.20 17.27
N ASN A 153 -2.53 -0.52 16.28
CA ASN A 153 -1.11 -0.65 15.91
C ASN A 153 -0.31 0.67 16.07
N ILE A 154 -0.87 1.68 16.74
CA ILE A 154 -0.21 2.97 16.97
C ILE A 154 1.17 2.82 17.65
N PRO A 155 1.36 2.00 18.71
CA PRO A 155 2.68 1.85 19.33
C PRO A 155 3.76 1.36 18.36
N GLN A 156 3.41 0.41 17.48
CA GLN A 156 4.30 -0.15 16.47
C GLN A 156 4.63 0.88 15.39
N ILE A 157 3.65 1.70 15.00
CA ILE A 157 3.84 2.80 14.06
C ILE A 157 4.81 3.85 14.64
N ILE A 158 4.64 4.24 15.90
CA ILE A 158 5.53 5.17 16.60
C ILE A 158 6.95 4.61 16.64
N ALA A 159 7.13 3.37 17.11
CA ALA A 159 8.45 2.73 17.17
C ALA A 159 9.13 2.63 15.79
N PHE A 160 8.34 2.39 14.73
CA PHE A 160 8.85 2.38 13.37
C PHE A 160 9.32 3.77 12.92
N ILE A 161 8.55 4.82 13.21
CA ILE A 161 8.90 6.22 12.90
C ILE A 161 10.15 6.64 13.67
N GLU A 162 10.24 6.32 14.96
CA GLU A 162 11.45 6.56 15.78
C GLU A 162 12.68 5.90 15.15
N GLY A 163 12.53 4.67 14.67
CA GLY A 163 13.58 3.99 13.91
C GLY A 163 13.99 4.76 12.66
N ILE A 164 13.05 5.27 11.87
CA ILE A 164 13.36 6.06 10.66
C ILE A 164 14.11 7.36 11.02
N ILE A 165 13.69 8.05 12.08
CA ILE A 165 14.37 9.25 12.59
C ILE A 165 15.80 8.91 13.01
N ALA A 166 15.99 7.83 13.78
CA ALA A 166 17.30 7.39 14.24
C ALA A 166 18.28 7.07 13.10
N HIS A 167 17.77 6.63 11.94
CA HIS A 167 18.57 6.38 10.74
C HIS A 167 18.74 7.63 9.84
N GLY A 168 18.31 8.81 10.29
CA GLY A 168 18.46 10.07 9.56
C GLY A 168 17.57 10.17 8.30
N HIS A 169 16.44 9.48 8.28
CA HIS A 169 15.51 9.47 7.14
C HIS A 169 14.17 10.16 7.42
N ALA A 170 14.00 10.72 8.62
CA ALA A 170 12.84 11.53 9.00
C ALA A 170 13.26 12.60 10.02
N TYR A 171 12.48 13.67 10.09
CA TYR A 171 12.69 14.77 11.03
C TYR A 171 11.37 15.27 11.62
N SER A 172 11.40 15.78 12.85
CA SER A 172 10.26 16.40 13.51
C SER A 172 10.26 17.93 13.30
N THR A 173 9.09 18.52 13.11
CA THR A 173 8.89 19.98 13.08
C THR A 173 8.76 20.56 14.49
N ALA A 174 8.91 21.88 14.63
CA ALA A 174 8.66 22.58 15.89
C ALA A 174 7.21 22.40 16.38
N THR A 175 6.28 22.23 15.45
CA THR A 175 4.87 21.93 15.73
C THR A 175 4.63 20.51 16.23
N GLY A 176 5.60 19.58 16.10
CA GLY A 176 5.52 18.20 16.61
C GLY A 176 5.04 17.17 15.58
N SER A 177 4.89 17.56 14.31
CA SER A 177 4.65 16.62 13.21
C SER A 177 5.97 16.02 12.73
N VAL A 178 5.94 14.80 12.20
CA VAL A 178 7.13 14.11 11.66
C VAL A 178 6.99 13.94 10.16
N TYR A 179 8.05 14.28 9.43
CA TYR A 179 8.12 14.13 7.98
C TYR A 179 9.22 13.15 7.57
N PHE A 180 8.93 12.33 6.58
CA PHE A 180 9.89 11.46 5.91
C PHE A 180 10.65 12.25 4.84
N ASP A 181 11.97 12.25 4.94
CA ASP A 181 12.87 13.01 4.07
C ASP A 181 13.24 12.21 2.81
N LEU A 182 12.68 12.60 1.67
CA LEU A 182 12.97 11.94 0.40
C LEU A 182 14.38 12.23 -0.11
N HIS A 183 14.98 13.39 0.24
CA HIS A 183 16.35 13.71 -0.12
C HIS A 183 17.33 12.81 0.63
N ALA A 184 17.14 12.65 1.94
CA ALA A 184 17.95 11.74 2.74
C ALA A 184 17.80 10.27 2.28
N ARG A 185 16.63 9.90 1.75
CA ARG A 185 16.41 8.57 1.18
C ARG A 185 17.06 8.39 -0.20
N GLY A 186 17.16 9.46 -0.98
CA GLY A 186 17.85 9.53 -2.27
C GLY A 186 17.27 8.59 -3.33
N ASP A 187 18.16 7.95 -4.10
CA ASP A 187 17.83 7.05 -5.22
C ASP A 187 17.05 5.80 -4.81
N LYS A 188 16.92 5.56 -3.49
CA LYS A 188 16.16 4.43 -2.98
C LYS A 188 14.65 4.66 -3.00
N TYR A 189 14.19 5.91 -3.13
CA TYR A 189 12.78 6.26 -3.24
C TYR A 189 12.30 6.16 -4.69
N GLY A 190 10.99 5.93 -4.89
CA GLY A 190 10.38 5.89 -6.23
C GLY A 190 10.63 4.61 -7.04
N LYS A 191 11.23 3.55 -6.48
CA LYS A 191 11.56 2.32 -7.24
C LYS A 191 10.37 1.56 -7.84
N LEU A 192 9.19 1.72 -7.26
CA LEU A 192 7.97 1.00 -7.65
C LEU A 192 7.11 1.78 -8.65
N VAL A 193 7.48 3.04 -8.94
CA VAL A 193 6.74 3.95 -9.82
C VAL A 193 7.69 4.48 -10.89
N ASN A 194 7.21 4.63 -12.13
CA ASN A 194 8.04 5.18 -13.22
C ASN A 194 8.18 6.71 -13.14
N THR A 195 7.59 7.33 -12.12
CA THR A 195 7.54 8.78 -11.92
C THR A 195 7.73 9.06 -10.43
N VAL A 196 8.76 9.84 -10.09
CA VAL A 196 8.86 10.44 -8.74
C VAL A 196 7.82 11.55 -8.71
N PRO A 197 6.82 11.52 -7.82
CA PRO A 197 5.89 12.64 -7.69
C PRO A 197 6.67 13.90 -7.28
N SER A 198 6.45 15.03 -7.96
CA SER A 198 6.79 16.33 -7.40
C SER A 198 5.90 16.56 -6.18
N ALA A 199 6.44 16.96 -5.02
CA ALA A 199 5.58 17.11 -3.85
C ALA A 199 4.54 18.22 -4.07
N THR A 200 3.30 17.90 -3.73
CA THR A 200 2.29 18.89 -3.41
C THR A 200 2.49 19.29 -1.96
N ALA A 201 2.88 20.54 -1.72
CA ALA A 201 2.84 21.12 -0.39
C ALA A 201 1.37 21.25 0.05
N GLU A 202 1.05 20.78 1.25
CA GLU A 202 -0.23 21.08 1.89
C GLU A 202 -0.28 22.59 2.19
N PRO A 203 -1.22 23.36 1.61
CA PRO A 203 -1.32 24.78 1.89
C PRO A 203 -1.89 24.99 3.30
N GLY A 204 -1.06 25.45 4.24
CA GLY A 204 -1.55 25.96 5.53
C GLY A 204 -0.75 25.64 6.80
N SER A 205 0.43 25.00 6.73
CA SER A 205 1.28 24.84 7.93
C SER A 205 2.46 25.83 7.92
N VAL A 206 2.68 26.49 9.06
CA VAL A 206 3.70 27.54 9.29
C VAL A 206 5.14 27.00 9.11
N ASP A 207 5.30 25.68 9.11
CA ASP A 207 6.51 24.95 8.76
C ASP A 207 6.32 24.29 7.38
N THR A 208 6.54 25.03 6.29
CA THR A 208 6.39 24.45 4.94
C THR A 208 7.45 23.34 4.78
N PRO A 209 7.07 22.06 4.63
CA PRO A 209 8.04 21.00 4.45
C PRO A 209 8.86 21.27 3.18
N ALA A 210 10.12 20.81 3.16
CA ALA A 210 10.90 20.81 1.92
C ALA A 210 10.08 20.12 0.81
N LEU A 211 10.24 20.57 -0.44
CA LEU A 211 9.40 20.25 -1.62
C LEU A 211 9.34 18.76 -2.02
N LEU A 212 9.78 17.84 -1.15
CA LEU A 212 9.88 16.39 -1.30
C LEU A 212 9.88 15.73 0.10
N CYS A 213 8.86 15.98 0.92
CA CYS A 213 8.72 15.35 2.24
C CYS A 213 7.29 14.84 2.44
N LEU A 214 7.15 13.61 2.97
CA LEU A 214 5.85 12.98 3.22
C LEU A 214 5.53 13.01 4.71
N LEU A 215 4.29 13.35 5.07
CA LEU A 215 3.85 13.31 6.46
C LEU A 215 3.87 11.87 6.98
N ALA A 216 4.68 11.61 8.00
CA ALA A 216 4.80 10.31 8.66
C ALA A 216 3.98 10.27 9.95
N TRP A 217 3.90 11.41 10.66
CA TRP A 217 3.06 11.57 11.85
C TRP A 217 2.50 12.98 11.91
N ARG A 218 1.19 13.10 12.13
CA ARG A 218 0.54 14.39 12.34
C ARG A 218 0.29 14.59 13.82
N ARG A 219 0.72 15.72 14.37
CA ARG A 219 0.19 16.17 15.66
C ARG A 219 -1.26 16.60 15.47
N GLN A 220 -2.16 16.08 16.30
CA GLN A 220 -3.54 16.54 16.30
C GLN A 220 -3.60 17.93 16.98
N SER A 221 -4.20 18.89 16.29
CA SER A 221 -4.57 20.17 16.89
C SER A 221 -5.73 19.92 17.85
N CYS A 222 -5.46 19.74 19.14
CA CYS A 222 -6.52 19.86 20.14
C CYS A 222 -6.96 21.33 20.15
N SER A 223 -8.14 21.62 19.58
CA SER A 223 -8.83 22.88 19.85
C SER A 223 -9.16 22.90 21.35
N PRO A 224 -8.66 23.86 22.13
CA PRO A 224 -8.95 23.95 23.55
C PRO A 224 -10.33 24.60 23.74
N THR A 225 -11.41 23.94 23.34
CA THR A 225 -12.78 24.41 23.60
C THR A 225 -13.78 23.26 23.44
N GLY A 226 -14.50 22.94 24.52
CA GLY A 226 -15.76 22.18 24.51
C GLY A 226 -15.77 20.99 25.43
#